data_AF-A0A4Q6B8L0-F1
#
_entry.id   AF-A0A4Q6B8L0-F1
#
_cell.length_a   1.000
_cell.length_b   1.000
_cell.length_c   1.000
_cell.angle_alpha   90.00
_cell.angle_beta   90.00
_cell.angle_gamma   90.00
#
_symmetry.space_group_name_H-M   'P 1'
#
loop_
_entity.id
_entity.type
_entity.pdbx_description
1 polymer ?
#
loop_
_entity_poly.entity_id
_entity_poly.type
_entity_poly.pdbx_seq_one_letter_code
_entity_poly.pdbx_strand_id
1 'polypeptide(L)'
;MKKVLVALVFLFTVQTAVQAQKKYNFETLKGSWRNSKGAGLDIVDSNTIYIVYGEQKRKVTDSRADFSKSPVWLDLAVKDSSQVITLKSLLLFVSDDLIQWQVFDSETRPAYFSMDRGDMFFLKRVSEMIN
;
A
#
# COMPACT_ATOMS: atom_id res chain seq x y z
N MET A 1 30.21 -5.25 52.02
CA MET A 1 30.45 -5.38 50.57
C MET A 1 29.46 -6.34 49.95
N LYS A 2 28.70 -5.84 48.95
CA LYS A 2 28.32 -6.54 47.71
C LYS A 2 27.33 -7.72 47.73
N LYS A 3 26.18 -7.72 48.43
CA LYS A 3 25.17 -8.79 48.17
C LYS A 3 23.68 -8.43 48.19
N VAL A 4 23.26 -7.16 48.30
CA VAL A 4 21.80 -6.86 48.38
C VAL A 4 21.33 -5.79 47.38
N LEU A 5 22.14 -5.46 46.36
CA LEU A 5 21.83 -4.39 45.40
C LEU A 5 21.51 -4.89 43.98
N VAL A 6 21.14 -6.17 43.83
CA VAL A 6 20.86 -6.77 42.51
C VAL A 6 19.36 -7.02 42.29
N ALA A 7 18.53 -6.96 43.34
CA ALA A 7 17.10 -7.23 43.21
C ALA A 7 16.27 -6.05 42.65
N LEU A 8 16.86 -4.84 42.52
CA LEU A 8 16.13 -3.65 42.06
C LEU A 8 16.37 -3.28 40.58
N VAL A 9 17.19 -4.04 39.85
CA VAL A 9 17.51 -3.75 38.43
C VAL A 9 16.62 -4.56 37.47
N PHE A 10 15.78 -5.47 37.97
CA PHE A 10 14.93 -6.35 37.16
C PHE A 10 13.55 -5.77 36.81
N LEU A 11 13.36 -4.45 36.93
CA LEU A 11 12.09 -3.76 36.63
C LEU A 11 12.14 -2.83 35.40
N PHE A 12 13.23 -2.84 34.62
CA PHE A 12 13.45 -1.79 33.61
C PHE A 12 13.77 -2.24 32.18
N THR A 13 13.48 -3.48 31.77
CA THR A 13 13.80 -3.93 30.40
C THR A 13 12.72 -4.74 29.73
N VAL A 14 11.46 -4.29 29.79
CA VAL A 14 10.49 -4.59 28.73
C VAL A 14 9.59 -3.38 28.53
N GLN A 15 10.18 -2.22 28.19
CA GLN A 15 9.49 -1.36 27.23
C GLN A 15 9.65 -2.04 25.88
N THR A 16 8.89 -3.13 25.66
CA THR A 16 8.61 -3.57 24.30
C THR A 16 8.13 -2.33 23.58
N ALA A 17 8.89 -1.94 22.57
CA ALA A 17 8.49 -0.92 21.65
C ALA A 17 7.08 -1.29 21.19
N VAL A 18 6.08 -0.62 21.77
CA VAL A 18 4.86 -0.29 21.07
C VAL A 18 5.35 0.67 19.99
N GLN A 19 6.05 0.13 18.99
CA GLN A 19 5.98 0.67 17.65
C GLN A 19 4.50 0.60 17.37
N ALA A 20 3.80 1.69 17.65
CA ALA A 20 2.51 1.97 17.11
C ALA A 20 2.64 1.57 15.65
N GLN A 21 2.06 0.43 15.29
CA GLN A 21 1.83 0.11 13.89
C GLN A 21 1.16 1.36 13.37
N LYS A 22 1.90 2.16 12.61
CA LYS A 22 1.38 3.34 11.93
C LYS A 22 0.27 2.73 11.09
N LYS A 23 -0.97 2.81 11.59
CA LYS A 23 -2.08 2.03 11.05
C LYS A 23 -2.46 2.76 9.79
N TYR A 24 -1.72 2.47 8.73
CA TYR A 24 -1.92 3.05 7.41
C TYR A 24 -3.38 2.90 7.04
N ASN A 25 -3.93 3.92 6.40
CA ASN A 25 -5.32 3.95 5.96
C ASN A 25 -5.38 4.69 4.61
N PHE A 26 -6.59 4.85 4.08
CA PHE A 26 -6.78 5.57 2.81
C PHE A 26 -6.31 7.03 2.87
N GLU A 27 -6.43 7.71 4.02
CA GLU A 27 -5.89 9.07 4.16
C GLU A 27 -4.37 9.11 3.96
N THR A 28 -3.65 8.06 4.36
CA THR A 28 -2.20 7.99 4.10
C THR A 28 -1.87 7.71 2.62
N LEU A 29 -2.78 7.03 1.91
CA LEU A 29 -2.66 6.79 0.46
C LEU A 29 -3.06 7.99 -0.38
N LYS A 30 -3.78 8.98 0.17
CA LYS A 30 -4.25 10.14 -0.58
C LYS A 30 -3.09 10.87 -1.26
N GLY A 31 -3.23 11.15 -2.55
CA GLY A 31 -2.24 11.81 -3.38
C GLY A 31 -2.03 11.10 -4.72
N SER A 32 -1.06 11.61 -5.48
CA SER A 32 -0.65 11.05 -6.76
C SER A 32 0.65 10.27 -6.61
N TRP A 33 0.65 9.05 -7.12
CA TRP A 33 1.75 8.10 -7.06
C TRP A 33 2.15 7.70 -8.47
N ARG A 34 3.42 7.82 -8.82
CA ARG A 34 3.93 7.60 -10.18
C ARG A 34 5.27 6.87 -10.19
N ASN A 35 5.45 6.00 -11.18
CA ASN A 35 6.78 5.50 -11.54
C ASN A 35 7.51 6.50 -12.47
N SER A 36 8.75 6.18 -12.84
CA SER A 36 9.55 7.00 -13.76
C SER A 36 8.97 7.17 -15.17
N LYS A 37 7.98 6.35 -15.54
CA LYS A 37 7.28 6.39 -16.84
C LYS A 37 5.93 7.12 -16.76
N GLY A 38 5.56 7.68 -15.61
CA GLY A 38 4.29 8.39 -15.42
C GLY A 38 3.07 7.49 -15.19
N ALA A 39 3.25 6.17 -15.04
CA ALA A 39 2.17 5.27 -14.66
C ALA A 39 2.02 5.17 -13.14
N GLY A 40 0.81 4.92 -12.64
CA GLY A 40 0.56 4.73 -11.21
C GLY A 40 -0.89 4.99 -10.80
N LEU A 41 -1.09 5.65 -9.67
CA LEU A 41 -2.38 5.84 -9.02
C LEU A 41 -2.63 7.30 -8.64
N ASP A 42 -3.83 7.81 -8.88
CA ASP A 42 -4.35 9.01 -8.19
C ASP A 42 -5.40 8.58 -7.19
N ILE A 43 -5.18 8.91 -5.92
CA ILE A 43 -6.07 8.53 -4.83
C ILE A 43 -6.56 9.82 -4.17
N VAL A 44 -7.82 10.17 -4.39
CA VAL A 44 -8.44 11.33 -3.73
C VAL A 44 -9.03 10.92 -2.39
N ASP A 45 -9.69 9.75 -2.37
CA ASP A 45 -10.29 9.08 -1.23
C ASP A 45 -10.52 7.60 -1.57
N SER A 46 -11.20 6.83 -0.69
CA SER A 46 -11.47 5.41 -0.90
C SER A 46 -12.43 5.10 -2.06
N ASN A 47 -13.23 6.07 -2.50
CA ASN A 47 -14.24 5.92 -3.55
C ASN A 47 -13.78 6.53 -4.88
N THR A 48 -12.73 7.35 -4.84
CA THR A 48 -12.24 8.14 -5.96
C THR A 48 -10.77 7.83 -6.19
N ILE A 49 -10.54 6.74 -6.94
CA ILE A 49 -9.22 6.27 -7.34
C ILE A 49 -9.15 6.24 -8.87
N TYR A 50 -8.02 6.65 -9.42
CA TYR A 50 -7.71 6.53 -10.85
C TYR A 50 -6.43 5.73 -11.04
N ILE A 51 -6.46 4.82 -12.01
CA ILE A 51 -5.26 4.17 -12.53
C ILE A 51 -4.77 4.98 -13.71
N VAL A 52 -3.49 5.32 -13.70
CA VAL A 52 -2.83 6.11 -14.74
C VAL A 52 -1.82 5.23 -15.45
N TYR A 53 -1.91 5.14 -16.77
CA TYR A 53 -0.99 4.37 -17.60
C TYR A 53 -0.80 5.05 -18.96
N GLY A 54 0.40 5.60 -19.19
CA GLY A 54 0.65 6.46 -20.34
C GLY A 54 -0.27 7.69 -20.31
N GLU A 55 -0.97 7.95 -21.42
CA GLU A 55 -1.94 9.04 -21.54
C GLU A 55 -3.35 8.65 -21.06
N GLN A 56 -3.55 7.40 -20.61
CA GLN A 56 -4.84 6.93 -20.14
C GLN A 56 -4.98 7.13 -18.63
N LYS A 57 -6.11 7.72 -18.23
CA LYS A 57 -6.55 7.84 -16.83
C LYS A 57 -7.90 7.16 -16.69
N ARG A 58 -7.93 6.00 -16.02
CA ARG A 58 -9.15 5.20 -15.84
C ARG A 58 -9.64 5.29 -14.40
N LYS A 59 -10.90 5.69 -14.22
CA LYS A 59 -11.53 5.71 -12.90
C LYS A 59 -11.82 4.27 -12.45
N VAL A 60 -11.45 3.96 -11.21
CA VAL A 60 -11.84 2.74 -10.51
C VAL A 60 -13.33 2.83 -10.15
N THR A 61 -14.08 1.79 -10.44
CA THR A 61 -15.52 1.73 -10.17
C THR A 61 -15.84 1.30 -8.75
N ASP A 62 -14.97 0.50 -8.14
CA ASP A 62 -15.08 0.09 -6.73
C ASP A 62 -13.69 -0.24 -6.18
N SER A 63 -13.47 0.00 -4.89
CA SER A 63 -12.20 -0.29 -4.24
C SER A 63 -12.39 -0.93 -2.87
N ARG A 64 -11.54 -1.92 -2.56
CA ARG A 64 -11.51 -2.58 -1.26
C ARG A 64 -10.09 -2.68 -0.77
N ALA A 65 -9.82 -2.03 0.37
CA ALA A 65 -8.54 -2.14 1.05
C ALA A 65 -8.68 -2.82 2.41
N ASP A 66 -7.80 -3.77 2.71
CA ASP A 66 -7.62 -4.33 4.05
C ASP A 66 -6.25 -3.94 4.60
N PHE A 67 -6.23 -2.83 5.33
CA PHE A 67 -5.04 -2.29 6.00
C PHE A 67 -4.64 -3.06 7.27
N SER A 68 -5.40 -4.09 7.68
CA SER A 68 -4.96 -4.99 8.74
C SER A 68 -3.90 -5.99 8.26
N LYS A 69 -3.71 -6.10 6.94
CA LYS A 69 -2.70 -6.96 6.30
C LYS A 69 -1.41 -6.18 6.05
N SER A 70 -0.29 -6.92 6.07
CA SER A 70 1.01 -6.42 5.67
C SER A 70 1.67 -7.45 4.75
N PRO A 71 1.83 -7.17 3.44
CA PRO A 71 1.38 -5.97 2.73
C PRO A 71 -0.14 -5.78 2.70
N VAL A 72 -0.58 -4.53 2.51
CA VAL A 72 -2.00 -4.15 2.40
C VAL A 72 -2.61 -4.85 1.20
N TRP A 73 -3.79 -5.40 1.40
CA TRP A 73 -4.59 -5.96 0.31
C TRP A 73 -5.41 -4.85 -0.30
N LEU A 74 -5.16 -4.52 -1.57
CA LEU A 74 -5.90 -3.50 -2.30
C LEU A 74 -6.53 -4.15 -3.55
N ASP A 75 -7.84 -4.19 -3.63
CA ASP A 75 -8.57 -4.66 -4.80
C ASP A 75 -9.21 -3.46 -5.50
N LEU A 76 -9.00 -3.34 -6.81
CA LEU A 76 -9.54 -2.25 -7.63
C LEU A 76 -10.39 -2.83 -8.74
N ALA A 77 -11.68 -2.51 -8.77
CA ALA A 77 -12.55 -2.84 -9.89
C ALA A 77 -12.47 -1.75 -10.96
N VAL A 78 -12.27 -2.14 -12.22
CA VAL A 78 -12.25 -1.23 -13.37
C VAL A 78 -13.21 -1.73 -14.43
N LYS A 79 -13.92 -0.80 -15.07
CA LYS A 79 -14.74 -1.11 -16.24
C LYS A 79 -13.85 -1.15 -17.48
N ASP A 80 -13.81 -2.29 -18.15
CA ASP A 80 -13.19 -2.46 -19.44
C ASP A 80 -14.26 -2.78 -20.50
N SER A 81 -14.52 -1.81 -21.38
CA SER A 81 -15.60 -1.85 -22.36
C SER A 81 -16.97 -2.19 -21.73
N SER A 82 -17.40 -3.45 -21.79
CA SER A 82 -18.67 -3.95 -21.26
C SER A 82 -18.55 -4.76 -19.97
N GLN A 83 -17.33 -5.05 -19.51
CA GLN A 83 -17.07 -5.92 -18.36
C GLN A 83 -16.43 -5.14 -17.21
N VAL A 84 -16.64 -5.62 -15.97
CA VAL A 84 -15.93 -5.12 -14.80
C VAL A 84 -14.91 -6.16 -14.39
N ILE A 85 -13.64 -5.76 -14.40
CA ILE A 85 -12.52 -6.61 -14.01
C ILE A 85 -12.05 -6.14 -12.63
N THR A 86 -11.83 -7.09 -11.71
CA THR A 86 -11.23 -6.79 -10.41
C THR A 86 -9.75 -7.08 -10.44
N LEU A 87 -8.94 -6.03 -10.35
CA LEU A 87 -7.50 -6.10 -10.20
C LEU A 87 -7.18 -6.43 -8.73
N LYS A 88 -6.78 -7.67 -8.48
CA LYS A 88 -6.26 -8.08 -7.17
C LYS A 88 -4.85 -7.53 -7.01
N SER A 89 -4.57 -6.83 -5.92
CA SER A 89 -3.23 -6.24 -5.72
C SER A 89 -2.76 -6.25 -4.26
N LEU A 90 -1.44 -6.14 -4.10
CA LEU A 90 -0.76 -5.90 -2.83
C LEU A 90 -0.12 -4.51 -2.85
N LEU A 91 -0.13 -3.82 -1.71
CA LEU A 91 0.48 -2.51 -1.54
C LEU A 91 1.31 -2.47 -0.24
N LEU A 92 2.52 -1.94 -0.33
CA LEU A 92 3.40 -1.71 0.81
C LEU A 92 3.90 -0.28 0.80
N PHE A 93 3.79 0.39 1.94
CA PHE A 93 4.47 1.66 2.18
C PHE A 93 5.93 1.38 2.47
N VAL A 94 6.81 1.75 1.55
CA VAL A 94 8.27 1.63 1.73
C VAL A 94 8.79 2.83 2.52
N SER A 95 8.22 4.01 2.28
CA SER A 95 8.41 5.25 3.03
C SER A 95 7.14 6.13 2.91
N ASP A 96 7.16 7.35 3.47
CA ASP A 96 6.03 8.29 3.38
C ASP A 96 5.79 8.78 1.93
N ASP A 97 6.80 8.68 1.06
CA ASP A 97 6.83 9.13 -0.33
C ASP A 97 7.07 8.00 -1.37
N LEU A 98 7.16 6.74 -0.94
CA LEU A 98 7.34 5.60 -1.84
C LEU A 98 6.43 4.44 -1.44
N ILE A 99 5.65 3.95 -2.40
CA ILE A 99 4.90 2.70 -2.28
C ILE A 99 5.42 1.66 -3.28
N GLN A 100 5.38 0.40 -2.86
CA GLN A 100 5.48 -0.76 -3.73
C GLN A 100 4.07 -1.28 -3.96
N TRP A 101 3.66 -1.38 -5.20
CA TRP A 101 2.32 -1.84 -5.60
C TRP A 101 2.46 -2.94 -6.64
N GLN A 102 1.78 -4.05 -6.45
CA GLN A 102 1.81 -5.17 -7.39
C GLN A 102 0.41 -5.64 -7.73
N VAL A 103 0.10 -5.66 -9.02
CA VAL A 103 -1.17 -6.14 -9.57
C VAL A 103 -0.98 -7.55 -10.09
N PHE A 104 -1.88 -8.46 -9.72
CA PHE A 104 -1.82 -9.87 -10.15
C PHE A 104 -2.79 -10.13 -11.30
N ASP A 105 -2.33 -10.94 -12.24
CA ASP A 105 -3.04 -11.45 -13.42
C ASP A 105 -3.99 -12.62 -13.10
N SER A 106 -3.78 -13.26 -11.95
CA SER A 106 -4.58 -14.40 -11.50
C SER A 106 -5.80 -14.02 -10.67
N GLU A 107 -6.80 -14.90 -10.64
CA GLU A 107 -7.96 -14.76 -9.73
C GLU A 107 -7.57 -14.75 -8.24
N THR A 108 -6.42 -15.34 -7.87
CA THR A 108 -5.98 -15.47 -6.48
C THR A 108 -4.76 -14.61 -6.17
N ARG A 109 -4.94 -13.65 -5.26
CA ARG A 109 -3.83 -12.86 -4.72
C ARG A 109 -2.94 -13.70 -3.80
N PRO A 110 -1.60 -13.73 -3.99
CA PRO A 110 -0.69 -14.35 -3.04
C PRO A 110 -0.62 -13.54 -1.72
N ALA A 111 -0.09 -14.15 -0.65
CA ALA A 111 0.07 -13.47 0.63
C ALA A 111 1.22 -12.43 0.64
N TYR A 112 2.15 -12.53 -0.31
CA TYR A 112 3.36 -11.72 -0.40
C TYR A 112 3.67 -11.35 -1.86
N PHE A 113 4.51 -10.33 -2.04
CA PHE A 113 5.01 -9.93 -3.36
C PHE A 113 5.82 -11.04 -4.02
N SER A 114 5.69 -11.20 -5.33
CA SER A 114 6.43 -12.22 -6.08
C SER A 114 6.97 -11.63 -7.37
N MET A 115 8.22 -11.87 -7.71
CA MET A 115 8.78 -11.41 -9.00
C MET A 115 8.22 -12.20 -10.19
N ASP A 116 7.68 -13.39 -9.95
CA ASP A 116 7.27 -14.32 -11.00
C ASP A 116 5.77 -14.21 -11.35
N ARG A 117 5.02 -13.29 -10.72
CA ARG A 117 3.56 -13.17 -10.90
C ARG A 117 3.10 -11.72 -10.94
N GLY A 118 2.42 -11.35 -12.02
CA GLY A 118 1.85 -10.02 -12.18
C GLY A 118 2.87 -8.89 -12.32
N ASP A 119 2.38 -7.66 -12.34
CA ASP A 119 3.19 -6.46 -12.60
C ASP A 119 3.50 -5.72 -11.31
N MET A 120 4.78 -5.55 -11.02
CA MET A 120 5.27 -4.84 -9.84
C MET A 120 5.74 -3.42 -10.18
N PHE A 121 5.28 -2.47 -9.38
CA PHE A 121 5.57 -1.05 -9.52
C PHE A 121 6.13 -0.47 -8.22
N PHE A 122 7.13 0.40 -8.37
CA PHE A 122 7.58 1.29 -7.31
C PHE A 122 7.11 2.70 -7.68
N LEU A 123 6.19 3.25 -6.88
CA LEU A 123 5.54 4.51 -7.17
C LEU A 123 5.95 5.56 -6.14
N LYS A 124 6.54 6.65 -6.61
CA LYS A 124 6.87 7.81 -5.78
C LYS A 124 5.69 8.76 -5.73
N ARG A 125 5.51 9.41 -4.58
CA ARG A 125 4.55 10.49 -4.42
C ARG A 125 4.98 11.69 -5.26
N VAL A 126 4.05 12.27 -6.01
CA VAL A 126 4.26 13.52 -6.76
C VAL A 126 3.34 14.61 -6.22
N SER A 127 3.83 15.86 -6.25
CA SER A 127 3.16 17.01 -5.65
C SER A 127 1.92 17.50 -6.40
N GLU A 128 1.76 17.10 -7.67
CA GLU A 128 0.67 17.56 -8.53
C GLU A 128 -0.16 16.38 -9.04
N MET A 129 -1.49 16.49 -8.92
CA MET A 129 -2.39 15.57 -9.62
C MET A 129 -2.37 15.94 -11.09
N ILE A 130 -1.87 15.04 -11.94
CA ILE A 130 -1.87 15.24 -13.39
C ILE A 130 -3.34 15.11 -13.85
N ASN A 131 -3.93 16.22 -14.29
CA ASN A 131 -5.29 16.29 -14.80
C ASN A 131 -5.40 15.66 -16.18
#